data_AF-A0A645GIY5-F1
#
_entry.id   AF-A0A645GIY5-F1
#
_cell.length_a   1.000
_cell.length_b   1.000
_cell.length_c   1.000
_cell.angle_alpha   90.00
_cell.angle_beta   90.00
_cell.angle_gamma   90.00
#
_symmetry.space_group_name_H-M   'P 1'
#
loop_
_entity.id
_entity.type
_entity.pdbx_description
1 polymer ?
#
loop_
_entity_poly.entity_id
_entity_poly.type
_entity_poly.pdbx_seq_one_letter_code
_entity_poly.pdbx_strand_id
1 'polypeptide(L)'
;MVEVMERIDKCAKAAAMATETTVEIELITATHDKIPNKVLAEVMHKNLEAVGAPKFTAEEQKFAGRMQKQVGVNETGLDETIMPFGGGSSGVCDTSEYSWDIPYAILWVTMAPAGVGWHNWIIASCAGSSIGKKAMNTAAKILAATALDLIMSPETVKAARVELDERLSSRNYITLLPEELPPPLDINKAVMEKYR
;
A
#
# COMPACT_ATOMS: atom_id res chain seq x y z
N MET A 1 9.64 -16.01 -0.19
CA MET A 1 10.57 -14.87 -0.15
C MET A 1 11.94 -15.28 0.38
N VAL A 2 12.02 -15.90 1.55
CA VAL A 2 13.29 -16.36 2.18
C VAL A 2 14.13 -17.25 1.25
N GLU A 3 13.53 -18.28 0.64
CA GLU A 3 14.26 -19.16 -0.29
C GLU A 3 14.87 -18.43 -1.50
N VAL A 4 14.23 -17.35 -1.97
CA VAL A 4 14.74 -16.56 -3.11
C VAL A 4 15.93 -15.72 -2.66
N MET A 5 15.84 -15.09 -1.48
CA MET A 5 16.96 -14.34 -0.90
C MET A 5 18.18 -15.24 -0.68
N GLU A 6 18.00 -16.42 -0.11
CA GLU A 6 19.11 -17.38 0.07
C GLU A 6 19.76 -17.80 -1.25
N ARG A 7 18.97 -17.94 -2.31
CA ARG A 7 19.49 -18.26 -3.64
C ARG A 7 20.29 -17.09 -4.23
N ILE A 8 19.81 -15.86 -4.05
CA ILE A 8 20.53 -14.64 -4.46
C ILE A 8 21.87 -14.55 -3.71
N ASP A 9 21.87 -14.78 -2.40
CA ASP A 9 23.09 -14.77 -1.58
C ASP A 9 24.10 -15.83 -2.04
N LYS A 10 23.63 -17.04 -2.35
CA LYS A 10 24.48 -18.11 -2.89
C LYS A 10 25.10 -17.72 -4.23
N CYS A 11 24.33 -17.12 -5.12
CA CYS A 11 24.83 -16.61 -6.40
C CYS A 11 25.90 -15.52 -6.22
N ALA A 12 25.65 -14.56 -5.32
CA ALA A 12 26.59 -13.47 -5.05
C ALA A 12 27.91 -13.99 -4.46
N LYS A 13 27.85 -14.92 -3.49
CA LYS A 13 29.01 -15.60 -2.91
C LYS A 13 29.80 -16.39 -3.96
N ALA A 14 29.11 -17.10 -4.85
CA ALA A 14 29.76 -17.84 -5.93
C ALA A 14 30.47 -16.93 -6.92
N ALA A 15 29.87 -15.78 -7.29
CA ALA A 15 30.50 -14.80 -8.17
C ALA A 15 31.76 -14.18 -7.55
N ALA A 16 31.71 -13.83 -6.26
CA ALA A 16 32.87 -13.33 -5.52
C ALA A 16 34.00 -14.36 -5.49
N MET A 17 33.68 -15.62 -5.21
CA MET A 17 34.64 -16.72 -5.23
C MET A 17 35.28 -16.92 -6.61
N ALA A 18 34.49 -16.87 -7.68
CA ALA A 18 34.97 -17.09 -9.05
C ALA A 18 35.86 -15.96 -9.59
N THR A 19 35.77 -14.76 -9.01
CA THR A 19 36.46 -13.56 -9.49
C THR A 19 37.51 -13.02 -8.51
N GLU A 20 37.78 -13.77 -7.43
CA GLU A 20 38.70 -13.37 -6.36
C GLU A 20 38.33 -12.01 -5.72
N THR A 21 37.03 -11.69 -5.67
CA THR A 21 36.52 -10.50 -4.98
C THR A 21 35.82 -10.84 -3.66
N THR A 22 35.38 -9.82 -2.93
CA THR A 22 34.56 -9.97 -1.73
C THR A 22 33.12 -9.54 -1.98
N VAL A 23 32.19 -10.04 -1.17
CA VAL A 23 30.80 -9.60 -1.14
C VAL A 23 30.38 -9.36 0.31
N GLU A 24 29.70 -8.24 0.53
CA GLU A 24 29.01 -7.92 1.77
C GLU A 24 27.50 -7.97 1.51
N ILE A 25 26.76 -8.65 2.39
CA ILE A 25 25.31 -8.85 2.26
C ILE A 25 24.67 -8.20 3.47
N GLU A 26 23.85 -7.19 3.23
CA GLU A 26 23.11 -6.45 4.25
C GLU A 26 21.61 -6.60 3.99
N LEU A 27 20.87 -7.11 4.99
CA LEU A 27 19.41 -7.12 4.96
C LEU A 27 18.89 -5.81 5.55
N ILE A 28 18.26 -4.98 4.72
CA ILE A 28 17.70 -3.70 5.18
C ILE A 28 16.28 -3.89 5.72
N THR A 29 15.42 -4.59 4.98
CA THR A 29 14.00 -4.77 5.33
C THR A 29 13.42 -5.99 4.63
N ALA A 30 12.41 -6.61 5.25
CA ALA A 30 11.60 -7.67 4.68
C ALA A 30 10.17 -7.53 5.21
N THR A 31 9.18 -7.83 4.38
CA THR A 31 7.77 -7.85 4.79
C THR A 31 7.06 -9.01 4.09
N HIS A 32 6.05 -9.56 4.73
CA HIS A 32 5.23 -10.61 4.16
C HIS A 32 4.29 -10.10 3.08
N ASP A 33 3.84 -11.02 2.24
CA ASP A 33 2.69 -10.77 1.37
C ASP A 33 1.44 -10.52 2.23
N LYS A 34 0.62 -9.57 1.80
CA LYS A 34 -0.64 -9.25 2.49
C LYS A 34 -1.62 -10.41 2.40
N ILE A 35 -2.26 -10.76 3.53
CA ILE A 35 -3.37 -11.71 3.57
C ILE A 35 -4.67 -10.92 3.34
N PRO A 36 -5.34 -11.09 2.18
CA PRO A 36 -6.55 -10.35 1.89
C PRO A 36 -7.72 -10.86 2.75
N ASN A 37 -8.65 -9.98 3.10
CA ASN A 37 -9.89 -10.34 3.78
C ASN A 37 -11.09 -9.84 2.98
N LYS A 38 -11.78 -10.75 2.30
CA LYS A 38 -12.93 -10.44 1.44
C LYS A 38 -14.10 -9.92 2.28
N VAL A 39 -14.38 -10.51 3.44
CA VAL A 39 -15.47 -10.07 4.32
C VAL A 39 -15.33 -8.58 4.67
N LEU A 40 -14.15 -8.14 5.13
CA LEU A 40 -13.92 -6.73 5.42
C LEU A 40 -13.94 -5.86 4.17
N ALA A 41 -13.41 -6.36 3.05
CA ALA A 41 -13.42 -5.62 1.79
C ALA A 41 -14.84 -5.37 1.26
N GLU A 42 -15.77 -6.31 1.42
CA GLU A 42 -17.17 -6.15 1.02
C GLU A 42 -17.88 -5.06 1.83
N VAL A 43 -17.67 -5.03 3.16
CA VAL A 43 -18.20 -3.97 4.03
C VAL A 43 -17.66 -2.60 3.61
N MET A 44 -16.36 -2.52 3.38
CA MET A 44 -15.70 -1.28 2.97
C MET A 44 -16.16 -0.82 1.58
N HIS A 45 -16.34 -1.76 0.65
CA HIS A 45 -16.82 -1.46 -0.70
C HIS A 45 -18.26 -0.96 -0.69
N LYS A 46 -19.15 -1.59 0.08
CA LYS A 46 -20.53 -1.11 0.28
C LYS A 46 -20.55 0.33 0.81
N ASN A 47 -19.66 0.64 1.75
CA ASN A 47 -19.54 2.00 2.28
C ASN A 47 -18.95 2.99 1.26
N LEU A 48 -18.03 2.54 0.38
CA LEU A 48 -17.57 3.32 -0.77
C LEU A 48 -18.71 3.61 -1.74
N GLU A 49 -19.57 2.63 -2.06
CA GLU A 49 -20.74 2.82 -2.91
C GLU A 49 -21.75 3.81 -2.29
N ALA A 50 -21.96 3.72 -0.98
CA ALA A 50 -22.86 4.63 -0.26
C ALA A 50 -22.34 6.07 -0.18
N VAL A 51 -21.03 6.25 0.06
CA VAL A 51 -20.41 7.58 0.16
C VAL A 51 -20.17 8.21 -1.21
N GLY A 52 -19.81 7.39 -2.20
CA GLY A 52 -19.40 7.83 -3.53
C GLY A 52 -17.90 8.15 -3.65
N ALA A 53 -17.41 8.13 -4.90
CA ALA A 53 -16.07 8.60 -5.24
C ALA A 53 -15.91 10.11 -4.99
N PRO A 54 -14.69 10.61 -4.73
CA PRO A 54 -14.43 12.04 -4.58
C PRO A 54 -14.82 12.80 -5.85
N LYS A 55 -15.34 14.03 -5.68
CA LYS A 55 -15.75 14.91 -6.77
C LYS A 55 -14.80 16.08 -6.93
N PHE A 56 -14.28 16.26 -8.14
CA PHE A 56 -13.26 17.24 -8.47
C PHE A 56 -13.83 18.37 -9.31
N THR A 57 -13.28 19.57 -9.17
CA THR A 57 -13.71 20.73 -9.96
C THR A 57 -13.10 20.68 -11.35
N ALA A 58 -13.64 21.49 -12.27
CA ALA A 58 -13.08 21.63 -13.61
C ALA A 58 -11.61 22.10 -13.59
N GLU A 59 -11.23 22.93 -12.62
CA GLU A 59 -9.85 23.40 -12.41
C GLU A 59 -8.94 22.26 -11.96
N GLU A 60 -9.40 21.40 -11.05
CA GLU A 60 -8.66 20.22 -10.58
C GLU A 60 -8.47 19.19 -11.70
N GLN A 61 -9.51 18.97 -12.51
CA GLN A 61 -9.44 18.12 -13.71
C GLN A 61 -8.43 18.67 -14.74
N LYS A 62 -8.46 19.98 -15.00
CA LYS A 62 -7.48 20.65 -15.87
C LYS A 62 -6.06 20.56 -15.31
N PHE A 63 -5.90 20.72 -14.00
CA PHE A 63 -4.61 20.57 -13.34
C PHE A 63 -4.06 19.15 -13.55
N ALA A 64 -4.87 18.13 -13.29
CA ALA A 64 -4.51 16.73 -13.47
C ALA A 64 -4.11 16.41 -14.93
N GLY A 65 -4.88 16.90 -15.92
CA GLY A 65 -4.55 16.76 -17.34
C GLY A 65 -3.19 17.39 -17.69
N ARG A 66 -2.88 18.58 -17.17
CA ARG A 66 -1.55 19.19 -17.37
C ARG A 66 -0.41 18.36 -16.78
N MET A 67 -0.62 17.76 -15.60
CA MET A 67 0.38 16.89 -14.98
C MET A 67 0.63 15.64 -15.83
N GLN A 68 -0.43 15.02 -16.36
CA GLN A 68 -0.35 13.88 -17.27
C GLN A 68 0.41 14.24 -18.56
N LYS A 69 0.07 15.39 -19.16
CA LYS A 69 0.76 15.90 -20.35
C LYS A 69 2.26 16.08 -20.14
N GLN A 70 2.67 16.60 -18.98
CA GLN A 70 4.09 16.82 -18.67
C GLN A 70 4.91 15.53 -18.63
N VAL A 71 4.30 14.41 -18.23
CA VAL A 71 4.97 13.10 -18.17
C VAL A 71 4.67 12.24 -19.40
N GLY A 72 4.03 12.80 -20.43
CA GLY A 72 3.78 12.13 -21.70
C GLY A 72 2.73 11.01 -21.64
N VAL A 73 1.78 11.07 -20.70
CA VAL A 73 0.67 10.11 -20.60
C VAL A 73 -0.65 10.75 -21.02
N ASN A 74 -1.65 9.91 -21.33
CA ASN A 74 -2.97 10.37 -21.75
C ASN A 74 -3.62 11.29 -20.71
N GLU A 75 -4.20 12.41 -21.15
CA GLU A 75 -4.86 13.41 -20.30
C GLU A 75 -6.27 12.95 -19.87
N THR A 76 -6.36 11.88 -19.08
CA THR A 76 -7.63 11.31 -18.61
C THR A 76 -8.23 12.03 -17.39
N GLY A 77 -7.46 12.91 -16.73
CA GLY A 77 -7.87 13.59 -15.51
C GLY A 77 -7.90 12.69 -14.28
N LEU A 78 -8.68 13.12 -13.28
CA LEU A 78 -8.93 12.41 -12.02
C LEU A 78 -10.16 11.51 -12.18
N ASP A 79 -10.00 10.24 -11.80
CA ASP A 79 -11.08 9.25 -11.83
C ASP A 79 -12.10 9.49 -10.71
N GLU A 80 -13.37 9.62 -11.09
CA GLU A 80 -14.51 9.81 -10.19
C GLU A 80 -15.49 8.62 -10.22
N THR A 81 -15.04 7.48 -10.76
CA THR A 81 -15.81 6.24 -10.84
C THR A 81 -15.49 5.31 -9.66
N ILE A 82 -16.38 4.34 -9.44
CA ILE A 82 -16.15 3.25 -8.49
C ILE A 82 -15.94 1.99 -9.31
N MET A 83 -14.79 1.33 -9.12
CA MET A 83 -14.52 0.05 -9.74
C MET A 83 -15.44 -1.02 -9.15
N PRO A 84 -15.97 -1.97 -9.94
CA PRO A 84 -16.74 -3.10 -9.41
C PRO A 84 -15.94 -3.86 -8.35
N PHE A 85 -16.64 -4.41 -7.35
CA PHE A 85 -16.01 -5.26 -6.35
C PHE A 85 -15.30 -6.45 -7.00
N GLY A 86 -14.03 -6.65 -6.66
CA GLY A 86 -13.21 -7.70 -7.26
C GLY A 86 -11.82 -7.78 -6.65
N GLY A 87 -10.98 -8.61 -7.26
CA GLY A 87 -9.57 -8.70 -6.89
C GLY A 87 -8.85 -7.37 -7.14
N GLY A 88 -8.04 -6.96 -6.17
CA GLY A 88 -7.21 -5.76 -6.25
C GLY A 88 -5.73 -6.08 -6.13
N SER A 89 -4.90 -5.06 -6.29
CA SER A 89 -3.48 -5.11 -5.92
C SER A 89 -3.17 -4.03 -4.90
N SER A 90 -2.12 -4.26 -4.11
CA SER A 90 -1.55 -3.28 -3.19
C SER A 90 -0.08 -3.15 -3.53
N GLY A 91 0.47 -1.95 -3.43
CA GLY A 91 1.91 -1.79 -3.30
C GLY A 91 2.41 -2.52 -2.05
N VAL A 92 3.71 -2.85 -2.05
CA VAL A 92 4.39 -3.36 -0.85
C VAL A 92 4.31 -2.28 0.23
N CYS A 93 3.86 -2.67 1.41
CA CYS A 93 3.64 -1.79 2.54
C CYS A 93 3.75 -2.63 3.82
N ASP A 94 4.35 -2.06 4.86
CA ASP A 94 4.47 -2.63 6.20
C ASP A 94 3.12 -3.05 6.80
N THR A 95 2.03 -2.43 6.36
CA THR A 95 0.68 -2.81 6.77
C THR A 95 0.31 -4.26 6.44
N SER A 96 1.03 -4.92 5.54
CA SER A 96 0.88 -6.35 5.29
C SER A 96 1.16 -7.19 6.53
N GLU A 97 2.06 -6.77 7.42
CA GLU A 97 2.37 -7.51 8.66
C GLU A 97 1.13 -7.68 9.55
N TYR A 98 0.29 -6.64 9.69
CA TYR A 98 -0.94 -6.72 10.50
C TYR A 98 -1.93 -7.74 9.97
N SER A 99 -1.95 -7.96 8.64
CA SER A 99 -2.88 -8.91 8.02
C SER A 99 -2.60 -10.37 8.36
N TRP A 100 -1.43 -10.68 8.94
CA TRP A 100 -1.10 -12.02 9.41
C TRP A 100 -1.64 -12.33 10.80
N ASP A 101 -1.99 -11.30 11.58
CA ASP A 101 -2.47 -11.46 12.96
C ASP A 101 -3.97 -11.13 13.11
N ILE A 102 -4.46 -10.14 12.37
CA ILE A 102 -5.85 -9.68 12.46
C ILE A 102 -6.47 -9.48 11.07
N PRO A 103 -7.80 -9.66 10.92
CA PRO A 103 -8.49 -9.33 9.67
C PRO A 103 -8.20 -7.89 9.25
N TYR A 104 -7.74 -7.73 8.01
CA TYR A 104 -7.24 -6.45 7.52
C TYR A 104 -7.71 -6.15 6.10
N ALA A 105 -8.08 -4.90 5.84
CA ALA A 105 -8.48 -4.41 4.52
C ALA A 105 -7.97 -2.98 4.30
N ILE A 106 -7.78 -2.62 3.03
CA ILE A 106 -7.34 -1.27 2.62
C ILE A 106 -8.34 -0.65 1.66
N LEU A 107 -8.46 0.67 1.74
CA LEU A 107 -9.25 1.48 0.81
C LEU A 107 -8.32 2.22 -0.15
N TRP A 108 -8.67 2.20 -1.44
CA TRP A 108 -8.09 3.10 -2.42
C TRP A 108 -9.10 4.20 -2.78
N VAL A 109 -8.66 5.46 -2.70
CA VAL A 109 -9.44 6.64 -3.11
C VAL A 109 -8.58 7.47 -4.06
N THR A 110 -9.18 7.94 -5.16
CA THR A 110 -8.48 8.81 -6.12
C THR A 110 -7.90 10.04 -5.43
N MET A 111 -6.58 10.19 -5.52
CA MET A 111 -5.84 11.34 -4.99
C MET A 111 -4.95 12.00 -6.05
N ALA A 112 -4.67 11.33 -7.16
CA ALA A 112 -3.83 11.81 -8.25
C ALA A 112 -4.32 11.22 -9.60
N PRO A 113 -3.97 11.84 -10.75
CA PRO A 113 -4.34 11.32 -12.06
C PRO A 113 -3.75 9.94 -12.35
N ALA A 114 -4.42 9.16 -13.21
CA ALA A 114 -3.89 7.88 -13.68
C ALA A 114 -2.65 8.06 -14.57
N GLY A 115 -1.80 7.04 -14.64
CA GLY A 115 -0.64 7.00 -15.52
C GLY A 115 0.56 7.83 -15.05
N VAL A 116 0.42 8.66 -14.02
CA VAL A 116 1.58 9.29 -13.38
C VAL A 116 2.18 8.29 -12.39
N GLY A 117 3.50 8.09 -12.43
CA GLY A 117 4.17 7.23 -11.45
C GLY A 117 3.90 7.70 -10.02
N TRP A 118 3.97 6.80 -9.04
CA TRP A 118 3.95 7.19 -7.62
C TRP A 118 5.33 7.70 -7.17
N HIS A 119 5.42 8.28 -5.96
CA HIS A 119 6.67 8.78 -5.35
C HIS A 119 7.39 9.89 -6.12
N ASN A 120 6.65 10.86 -6.66
CA ASN A 120 7.23 12.03 -7.30
C ASN A 120 6.50 13.33 -6.92
N TRP A 121 7.01 14.44 -7.42
CA TRP A 121 6.53 15.79 -7.12
C TRP A 121 5.09 16.05 -7.59
N ILE A 122 4.59 15.34 -8.62
CA ILE A 122 3.19 15.47 -9.07
C ILE A 122 2.26 14.94 -7.98
N ILE A 123 2.57 13.75 -7.44
CA ILE A 123 1.81 13.16 -6.34
C ILE A 123 1.84 14.09 -5.12
N ALA A 124 3.02 14.63 -4.78
CA ALA A 124 3.14 15.58 -3.67
C ALA A 124 2.29 16.85 -3.90
N SER A 125 2.25 17.35 -5.14
CA SER A 125 1.44 18.52 -5.51
C SER A 125 -0.06 18.22 -5.41
N CYS A 126 -0.51 17.05 -5.85
CA CYS A 126 -1.89 16.61 -5.69
C CYS A 126 -2.27 16.48 -4.20
N ALA A 127 -1.42 15.80 -3.42
CA ALA A 127 -1.62 15.58 -1.98
C ALA A 127 -1.71 16.89 -1.18
N GLY A 128 -0.86 17.87 -1.50
CA GLY A 128 -0.84 19.19 -0.86
C GLY A 128 -1.98 20.13 -1.28
N SER A 129 -2.78 19.75 -2.27
CA SER A 129 -3.84 20.59 -2.85
C SER A 129 -5.25 20.27 -2.29
N SER A 130 -6.28 20.93 -2.84
CA SER A 130 -7.67 20.58 -2.57
C SER A 130 -8.04 19.16 -3.02
N ILE A 131 -7.34 18.59 -4.00
CA ILE A 131 -7.52 17.20 -4.46
C ILE A 131 -7.24 16.24 -3.30
N GLY A 132 -6.07 16.36 -2.66
CA GLY A 132 -5.69 15.56 -1.50
C GLY A 132 -6.67 15.71 -0.33
N LYS A 133 -7.14 16.93 -0.04
CA LYS A 133 -8.13 17.17 1.02
C LYS A 133 -9.47 16.48 0.73
N LYS A 134 -9.94 16.51 -0.52
CA LYS A 134 -11.17 15.83 -0.94
C LYS A 134 -11.04 14.31 -0.85
N ALA A 135 -9.93 13.77 -1.34
CA ALA A 135 -9.61 12.34 -1.23
C ALA A 135 -9.59 11.90 0.24
N MET A 136 -8.90 12.65 1.10
CA MET A 136 -8.84 12.40 2.54
C MET A 136 -10.21 12.44 3.20
N ASN A 137 -11.04 13.45 2.90
CA ASN A 137 -12.39 13.54 3.44
C ASN A 137 -13.29 12.38 3.01
N THR A 138 -13.20 11.95 1.75
CA THR A 138 -13.93 10.78 1.26
C THR A 138 -13.45 9.51 1.97
N ALA A 139 -12.14 9.29 2.06
CA ALA A 139 -11.57 8.14 2.76
C ALA A 139 -11.99 8.09 4.24
N ALA A 140 -11.95 9.23 4.94
CA ALA A 140 -12.34 9.33 6.34
C ALA A 140 -13.81 8.93 6.56
N LYS A 141 -14.73 9.35 5.68
CA LYS A 141 -16.14 8.96 5.76
C LYS A 141 -16.33 7.46 5.58
N ILE A 142 -15.66 6.87 4.59
CA ILE A 142 -15.76 5.44 4.29
C ILE A 142 -15.19 4.61 5.44
N LEU A 143 -14.03 4.99 5.96
CA LEU A 143 -13.40 4.32 7.10
C LEU A 143 -14.27 4.43 8.36
N ALA A 144 -14.83 5.60 8.64
CA ALA A 144 -15.71 5.81 9.80
C ALA A 144 -17.01 4.98 9.70
N ALA A 145 -17.66 4.97 8.53
CA ALA A 145 -18.86 4.17 8.29
C ALA A 145 -18.54 2.65 8.38
N THR A 146 -17.43 2.22 7.80
CA THR A 146 -16.94 0.83 7.91
C THR A 146 -16.69 0.45 9.37
N ALA A 147 -16.02 1.31 10.14
CA ALA A 147 -15.77 1.06 11.56
C ALA A 147 -17.08 0.93 12.35
N LEU A 148 -18.07 1.79 12.07
CA LEU A 148 -19.39 1.71 12.70
C LEU A 148 -20.09 0.39 12.37
N ASP A 149 -20.10 -0.03 11.09
CA ASP A 149 -20.70 -1.31 10.67
C ASP A 149 -20.04 -2.50 11.39
N LEU A 150 -18.71 -2.48 11.55
CA LEU A 150 -17.98 -3.54 12.26
C LEU A 150 -18.26 -3.55 13.76
N ILE A 151 -18.37 -2.38 14.39
CA ILE A 151 -18.74 -2.26 15.81
C ILE A 151 -20.16 -2.78 16.04
N MET A 152 -21.07 -2.51 15.11
CA MET A 152 -22.48 -2.91 15.19
C MET A 152 -22.74 -4.35 14.77
N SER A 153 -21.78 -5.03 14.14
CA SER A 153 -21.91 -6.42 13.67
C SER A 153 -20.78 -7.32 14.15
N PRO A 154 -20.86 -7.84 15.39
CA PRO A 154 -19.94 -8.86 15.89
C PRO A 154 -19.84 -10.09 14.99
N GLU A 155 -20.92 -10.43 14.27
CA GLU A 155 -21.00 -11.55 13.33
C GLU A 155 -20.08 -11.33 12.13
N THR A 156 -20.01 -10.12 11.60
CA THR A 156 -19.11 -9.75 10.49
C THR A 156 -17.65 -9.88 10.93
N VAL A 157 -17.32 -9.44 12.14
CA VAL A 157 -15.96 -9.58 12.70
C VAL A 157 -15.58 -11.06 12.87
N LYS A 158 -16.51 -11.90 13.35
CA LYS A 158 -16.29 -13.35 13.45
C LYS A 158 -16.08 -14.00 12.08
N ALA A 159 -16.89 -13.64 11.08
CA ALA A 159 -16.75 -14.14 9.72
C ALA A 159 -15.39 -13.73 9.12
N ALA A 160 -14.96 -12.50 9.33
CA ALA A 160 -13.66 -12.01 8.90
C ALA A 160 -12.50 -12.78 9.56
N ARG A 161 -12.62 -13.14 10.85
CA ARG A 161 -11.65 -14.00 11.55
C ARG A 161 -11.59 -15.41 10.95
N VAL A 162 -12.75 -16.02 10.69
CA VAL A 162 -12.82 -17.35 10.06
C VAL A 162 -12.13 -17.36 8.70
N GLU A 163 -12.40 -16.36 7.84
CA GLU A 163 -11.72 -16.26 6.54
C GLU A 163 -10.19 -16.13 6.69
N LEU A 164 -9.72 -15.34 7.68
CA LEU A 164 -8.29 -15.21 7.93
C LEU A 164 -7.66 -16.56 8.33
N ASP A 165 -8.28 -17.28 9.25
CA ASP A 165 -7.79 -18.58 9.73
C ASP A 165 -7.73 -19.60 8.59
N GLU A 166 -8.73 -19.62 7.72
CA GLU A 166 -8.76 -20.44 6.50
C GLU A 166 -7.61 -20.08 5.55
N ARG A 167 -7.38 -18.79 5.28
CA ARG A 167 -6.31 -18.32 4.40
C ARG A 167 -4.92 -18.60 4.97
N LEU A 168 -4.75 -18.50 6.28
CA LEU A 168 -3.48 -18.84 6.91
C LEU A 168 -3.23 -20.34 6.84
N SER A 169 -4.27 -21.19 6.84
CA SER A 169 -4.13 -22.65 6.70
C SER A 169 -3.11 -23.22 7.69
N SER A 170 -3.17 -22.77 8.95
CA SER A 170 -2.22 -23.09 10.04
C SER A 170 -0.81 -22.47 9.92
N ARG A 171 -0.57 -21.58 8.95
CA ARG A 171 0.66 -20.77 8.92
C ARG A 171 0.65 -19.79 10.08
N ASN A 172 1.73 -19.77 10.85
CA ASN A 172 1.95 -18.80 11.90
C ASN A 172 2.80 -17.65 11.38
N TYR A 173 2.60 -16.48 11.97
CA TYR A 173 3.50 -15.35 11.78
C TYR A 173 4.91 -15.69 12.26
N ILE A 174 5.92 -15.42 11.44
CA ILE A 174 7.33 -15.50 11.81
C ILE A 174 8.00 -14.20 11.42
N THR A 175 8.87 -13.64 12.26
CA THR A 175 9.66 -12.48 11.83
C THR A 175 10.55 -12.86 10.64
N LEU A 176 10.54 -12.04 9.59
CA LEU A 176 11.47 -12.18 8.46
C LEU A 176 12.81 -11.48 8.74
N LEU A 177 12.87 -10.70 9.81
CA LEU A 177 14.06 -9.96 10.23
C LEU A 177 14.82 -10.77 11.30
N PRO A 178 16.15 -10.88 11.18
CA PRO A 178 17.02 -11.41 12.24
C PRO A 178 16.87 -10.60 13.53
N GLU A 179 17.02 -11.26 14.69
CA GLU A 179 16.89 -10.62 16.00
C GLU A 179 17.98 -9.58 16.24
N GLU A 180 19.16 -9.77 15.64
CA GLU A 180 20.31 -8.89 15.78
C GLU A 180 20.26 -7.67 14.84
N LEU A 181 19.30 -7.59 13.93
CA LEU A 181 19.22 -6.48 12.97
C LEU A 181 18.64 -5.23 13.67
N PRO A 182 19.45 -4.16 13.88
CA PRO A 182 18.93 -2.94 14.47
C PRO A 182 17.99 -2.22 13.48
N PRO A 183 17.00 -1.46 13.96
CA PRO A 183 16.22 -0.59 13.09
C PRO A 183 17.15 0.41 12.40
N PRO A 184 16.99 0.65 11.09
CA PRO A 184 17.96 1.43 10.34
C PRO A 184 17.65 2.93 10.44
N LEU A 185 17.92 3.50 11.62
CA LEU A 185 17.51 4.87 11.99
C LEU A 185 18.27 5.97 11.23
N ASP A 186 19.47 5.67 10.71
CA ASP A 186 20.38 6.66 10.14
C ASP A 186 20.48 6.63 8.60
N ILE A 187 19.69 5.80 7.88
CA ILE A 187 19.80 5.64 6.41
C ILE A 187 19.79 6.98 5.66
N ASN A 188 18.93 7.90 6.08
CA ASN A 188 18.74 9.18 5.40
C ASN A 188 19.51 10.34 6.03
N LYS A 189 20.26 10.11 7.11
CA LYS A 189 20.85 11.19 7.92
C LYS A 189 21.75 12.11 7.11
N ALA A 190 22.70 11.55 6.35
CA ALA A 190 23.62 12.33 5.52
C ALA A 190 22.91 13.15 4.44
N VAL A 191 21.84 12.61 3.84
CA VAL A 191 21.03 13.32 2.84
C VAL A 191 20.27 14.48 3.50
N MET A 192 19.63 14.21 4.64
CA MET A 192 18.87 15.21 5.37
C MET A 192 19.78 16.35 5.85
N GLU A 193 20.96 16.05 6.41
CA GLU A 193 21.94 17.05 6.85
C GLU A 193 22.44 17.94 5.71
N LYS A 194 22.49 17.43 4.48
CA LYS A 194 22.93 18.19 3.30
C LYS A 194 21.89 19.21 2.81
N TYR A 195 20.61 18.94 2.98
CA TYR A 195 19.52 19.74 2.40
C TYR A 195 18.64 20.46 3.44
N ARG A 196 18.94 20.33 4.73
CA ARG A 196 18.28 21.08 5.81
C ARG A 196 18.84 22.49 5.95
#